data_AF-A0A2E2EU32-F1
#
_entry.id   AF-A0A2E2EU32-F1
#
_cell.length_a   1.000
_cell.length_b   1.000
_cell.length_c   1.000
_cell.angle_alpha   90.00
_cell.angle_beta   90.00
_cell.angle_gamma   90.00
#
_symmetry.space_group_name_H-M   'P 1'
#
loop_
_entity.id
_entity.type
_entity.pdbx_description
1 polymer ?
#
loop_
_entity_poly.entity_id
_entity_poly.type
_entity_poly.pdbx_seq_one_letter_code
_entity_poly.pdbx_strand_id
1 'polypeptide(L)'
;MDLTQRHIDRVIEMAWEDRTPFEAIKFQFDLKEQEVITLMRKELKPSSFRLWRKRVQGRATKHIKKRTFDKGRFKCSRQKTISHNSISKR
;
A
#
# COMPACT_ATOMS: atom_id res chain seq x y z
N MET A 1 10.09 12.02 13.44
CA MET A 1 10.27 10.81 12.61
C MET A 1 10.85 11.26 11.29
N ASP A 2 12.18 11.12 11.12
CA ASP A 2 12.82 11.41 9.83
C ASP A 2 12.51 10.26 8.88
N LEU A 3 11.48 10.47 8.05
CA LEU A 3 11.24 9.62 6.89
C LEU A 3 12.36 9.91 5.90
N THR A 4 13.31 8.98 5.81
CA THR A 4 14.33 9.03 4.75
C THR A 4 13.63 9.06 3.38
N GLN A 5 14.26 9.68 2.38
CA GLN A 5 13.73 9.73 1.02
C GLN A 5 13.33 8.33 0.51
N ARG A 6 14.11 7.30 0.86
CA ARG A 6 13.83 5.90 0.54
C ARG A 6 12.53 5.37 1.16
N HIS A 7 12.19 5.80 2.37
CA HIS A 7 10.91 5.44 2.99
C HIS A 7 9.74 6.10 2.27
N ILE A 8 9.89 7.36 1.87
CA ILE A 8 8.86 8.08 1.10
C ILE A 8 8.63 7.37 -0.24
N ASP A 9 9.69 7.07 -0.97
CA ASP A 9 9.63 6.36 -2.25
C ASP A 9 8.93 4.99 -2.08
N ARG A 10 9.28 4.25 -1.01
CA ARG A 10 8.67 2.96 -0.72
C ARG A 10 7.19 3.05 -0.37
N VAL A 11 6.80 4.08 0.39
CA VAL A 11 5.37 4.33 0.71
C VAL A 11 4.60 4.70 -0.55
N ILE A 12 5.19 5.49 -1.46
CA ILE A 12 4.58 5.82 -2.76
C ILE A 12 4.41 4.56 -3.60
N GLU A 13 5.44 3.71 -3.73
CA GLU A 13 5.35 2.42 -4.44
C GLU A 13 4.22 1.55 -3.89
N MET A 14 4.19 1.37 -2.58
CA MET A 14 3.16 0.57 -1.92
C MET A 14 1.76 1.16 -2.08
N ALA A 15 1.62 2.49 -2.01
CA ALA A 15 0.34 3.17 -2.17
C ALA A 15 -0.17 3.08 -3.62
N TRP A 16 0.72 2.98 -4.61
CA TRP A 16 0.37 2.74 -6.02
C TRP A 16 0.04 1.27 -6.33
N GLU A 17 0.56 0.31 -5.54
CA GLU A 17 0.24 -1.10 -5.75
C GLU A 17 -1.18 -1.44 -5.29
N ASP A 18 -1.97 -1.96 -6.22
CA ASP A 18 -3.39 -2.23 -5.97
C ASP A 18 -3.67 -3.30 -4.90
N ARG A 19 -2.66 -4.06 -4.52
CA ARG A 19 -2.78 -5.18 -3.57
C ARG A 19 -2.32 -4.85 -2.17
N THR A 20 -1.78 -3.65 -1.94
CA THR A 20 -1.26 -3.27 -0.62
C THR A 20 -2.35 -2.55 0.17
N PRO A 21 -2.90 -3.16 1.23
CA PRO A 21 -3.85 -2.47 2.10
C PRO A 21 -3.12 -1.39 2.89
N PHE A 22 -3.84 -0.33 3.26
CA PHE A 22 -3.29 0.74 4.09
C PHE A 22 -2.90 0.23 5.49
N GLU A 23 -3.49 -0.87 5.94
CA GLU A 23 -3.06 -1.58 7.16
C GLU A 23 -1.63 -2.11 7.06
N ALA A 24 -1.18 -2.57 5.88
CA ALA A 24 0.20 -3.02 5.69
C ALA A 24 1.19 -1.84 5.69
N ILE A 25 0.78 -0.71 5.13
CA ILE A 25 1.57 0.53 5.17
C ILE A 25 1.67 1.04 6.61
N LYS A 26 0.57 1.02 7.35
CA LYS A 26 0.54 1.33 8.77
C LYS A 26 1.43 0.38 9.58
N PHE A 27 1.38 -0.92 9.32
CA PHE A 27 2.21 -1.88 10.05
C PHE A 27 3.71 -1.66 9.84
N GLN A 28 4.13 -1.29 8.62
CA GLN A 28 5.54 -1.13 8.27
C GLN A 28 6.12 0.26 8.59
N PHE A 29 5.32 1.32 8.41
CA PHE A 29 5.78 2.71 8.49
C PHE A 29 5.08 3.50 9.61
N ASP A 30 4.18 2.88 10.36
CA ASP A 30 3.30 3.50 11.36
C ASP A 30 2.46 4.67 10.82
N LEU A 31 2.25 4.70 9.49
CA LEU A 31 1.48 5.75 8.82
C LEU A 31 0.00 5.38 8.73
N LYS A 32 -0.85 6.25 9.24
CA LYS A 32 -2.31 6.16 9.07
C LYS A 32 -2.69 6.46 7.63
N GLU A 33 -3.87 5.99 7.22
CA GLU A 33 -4.38 6.26 5.87
C GLU A 33 -4.40 7.75 5.51
N GLN A 34 -4.78 8.61 6.45
CA GLN A 34 -4.80 10.07 6.24
C GLN A 34 -3.40 10.64 6.00
N GLU A 35 -2.38 10.11 6.68
CA GLU A 35 -0.99 10.54 6.52
C GLU A 35 -0.45 10.10 5.17
N VAL A 36 -0.76 8.88 4.73
CA VAL A 36 -0.43 8.40 3.37
C VAL A 36 -1.11 9.25 2.30
N ILE A 37 -2.38 9.60 2.46
CA ILE A 37 -3.08 10.48 1.51
C ILE A 37 -2.41 11.86 1.45
N THR A 38 -2.01 12.39 2.60
CA THR A 38 -1.34 13.71 2.69
C THR A 38 0.04 13.66 2.03
N LEU A 39 0.81 12.61 2.29
CA LEU A 39 2.10 12.35 1.65
C LEU A 39 1.95 12.24 0.13
N MET A 40 1.01 11.41 -0.35
CA MET A 40 0.74 11.23 -1.77
C MET A 40 0.30 12.52 -2.45
N ARG A 41 -0.43 13.40 -1.75
CA ARG A 41 -0.84 14.71 -2.27
C ARG A 41 0.33 15.68 -2.38
N LYS A 42 1.32 15.58 -1.48
CA LYS A 42 2.52 16.42 -1.46
C LYS A 42 3.52 15.98 -2.54
N GLU A 43 3.70 14.68 -2.72
CA GLU A 43 4.73 14.11 -3.60
C GLU A 43 4.28 13.97 -5.06
N LEU A 44 2.98 13.72 -5.30
CA LEU A 44 2.48 13.53 -6.66
C LEU A 44 1.95 14.81 -7.28
N LYS A 45 2.09 14.91 -8.61
CA LYS A 45 1.39 15.92 -9.40
C LYS A 45 -0.14 15.80 -9.21
N PRO A 46 -0.89 16.91 -9.22
CA PRO A 46 -2.34 16.90 -8.99
C PRO A 46 -3.12 15.95 -9.91
N SER A 47 -2.70 15.80 -11.17
CA SER A 47 -3.30 14.86 -12.13
C SER A 47 -3.11 13.39 -11.71
N SER A 48 -1.88 13.02 -11.33
CA SER A 48 -1.55 11.68 -10.83
C SER A 48 -2.26 11.36 -9.52
N PHE A 49 -2.33 12.34 -8.60
CA PHE A 49 -3.07 12.20 -7.35
C PHE A 49 -4.56 11.93 -7.59
N ARG A 50 -5.21 12.66 -8.51
CA ARG A 50 -6.62 12.40 -8.86
C ARG A 50 -6.83 10.99 -9.42
N LEU A 51 -5.93 10.50 -10.27
CA LEU A 51 -5.99 9.15 -10.82
C LEU A 51 -5.85 8.09 -9.72
N TRP A 52 -4.85 8.24 -8.86
CA TRP A 52 -4.64 7.38 -7.71
C TRP A 52 -5.86 7.41 -6.76
N ARG A 53 -6.41 8.60 -6.47
CA ARG A 53 -7.56 8.74 -5.58
C ARG A 53 -8.80 8.07 -6.14
N LYS A 54 -9.07 8.17 -7.45
CA LYS A 54 -10.14 7.42 -8.12
C LYS A 54 -9.96 5.90 -7.93
N ARG A 55 -8.73 5.38 -8.06
CA ARG A 55 -8.42 3.95 -7.85
C ARG A 55 -8.55 3.50 -6.40
N VAL A 56 -8.24 4.36 -5.43
CA VAL A 56 -8.32 4.03 -3.99
C VAL A 56 -9.75 4.16 -3.47
N GLN A 57 -10.51 5.16 -3.93
CA GLN A 57 -11.86 5.47 -3.46
C GLN A 57 -12.89 4.44 -3.93
N GLY A 58 -12.68 3.78 -5.07
CA GLY A 58 -13.57 2.72 -5.58
C GLY A 58 -13.43 1.35 -4.91
N ARG A 59 -12.56 1.18 -3.91
CA ARG A 59 -12.29 -0.12 -3.28
C ARG A 59 -13.17 -0.38 -2.05
N ALA A 60 -14.34 -0.97 -2.29
CA ALA A 60 -15.26 -1.43 -1.23
C ALA A 60 -14.76 -2.66 -0.44
N THR A 61 -13.72 -3.35 -0.91
CA THR A 61 -13.16 -4.61 -0.35
C THR A 61 -11.91 -4.40 0.51
N LYS A 62 -11.78 -3.23 1.13
CA LYS A 62 -10.56 -2.80 1.83
C LYS A 62 -10.43 -3.30 3.28
N HIS A 63 -11.50 -3.82 3.87
CA HIS A 63 -11.45 -4.42 5.21
C HIS A 63 -11.29 -5.94 5.08
N ILE A 64 -10.27 -6.49 5.73
CA ILE A 64 -10.06 -7.94 5.89
C ILE A 64 -11.37 -8.63 6.35
N LYS A 65 -12.19 -7.95 7.17
CA LYS A 65 -13.50 -8.42 7.65
C LYS A 65 -14.55 -8.72 6.56
N LYS A 66 -14.42 -8.20 5.33
CA LYS A 66 -15.38 -8.47 4.23
C LYS A 66 -14.92 -9.59 3.28
N ARG A 67 -13.75 -10.20 3.50
CA ARG A 67 -13.31 -11.35 2.69
C ARG A 67 -13.84 -12.63 3.34
N THR A 68 -15.01 -13.09 2.88
CA THR A 68 -15.62 -14.37 3.29
C THR A 68 -14.95 -15.60 2.66
N PHE A 69 -13.84 -15.44 1.92
CA PHE A 69 -13.27 -16.52 1.11
C PHE A 69 -11.76 -16.69 1.34
N ASP A 70 -11.41 -17.75 2.06
CA ASP A 70 -10.08 -18.33 2.23
C ASP A 70 -9.65 -19.18 1.02
N LYS A 71 -9.93 -18.73 -0.20
CA LYS A 71 -9.56 -19.48 -1.42
C LYS A 71 -9.17 -18.52 -2.53
N GLY A 72 -8.01 -18.77 -3.13
CA GLY A 72 -7.59 -18.11 -4.38
C GLY A 72 -6.48 -17.06 -4.23
N ARG A 73 -5.41 -17.38 -3.50
CA ARG A 73 -4.12 -16.73 -3.79
C ARG A 73 -3.65 -17.29 -5.14
N PHE A 74 -4.02 -16.66 -6.25
CA PHE A 74 -3.52 -17.04 -7.56
C PHE A 74 -2.01 -16.78 -7.56
N LYS A 75 -1.22 -17.83 -7.26
CA LYS A 75 0.22 -17.82 -7.38
C LYS A 75 0.53 -18.18 -8.83
N CYS A 76 0.80 -17.19 -9.68
CA CYS A 76 1.34 -17.53 -10.99
C CYS A 76 2.74 -18.15 -10.76
N SER A 77 3.09 -19.19 -11.51
CA SER A 77 4.39 -19.87 -11.38
C SER A 77 5.58 -18.92 -11.56
N ARG A 78 5.37 -17.80 -12.27
CA ARG A 78 6.36 -16.73 -12.50
C ARG A 78 6.38 -15.65 -11.42
N GLN A 79 5.57 -15.76 -10.36
CA GLN A 79 5.54 -14.76 -9.29
C GLN A 79 6.83 -14.85 -8.46
N LYS A 80 7.76 -13.90 -8.70
CA LYS A 80 8.97 -13.75 -7.88
C LYS A 80 8.57 -13.39 -6.45
N THR A 81 9.16 -14.09 -5.49
CA THR A 81 9.07 -13.73 -4.07
C THR A 81 9.70 -12.35 -3.90
N ILE A 82 8.93 -11.36 -3.45
CA ILE A 82 9.47 -10.04 -3.12
C ILE A 82 10.28 -10.20 -1.82
N SER A 83 11.58 -10.45 -1.93
CA SER A 83 12.47 -10.73 -0.80
C SER A 83 12.96 -9.48 -0.06
N HIS A 84 12.46 -8.28 -0.39
CA HIS A 84 12.77 -7.05 0.35
C HIS A 84 11.83 -6.78 1.53
N ASN A 85 11.22 -7.81 2.09
CA ASN A 85 10.45 -7.68 3.30
C ASN A 85 11.35 -8.10 4.46
N SER A 86 11.83 -7.13 5.25
CA SER A 86 12.44 -7.41 6.55
C SER A 86 11.35 -7.95 7.47
N ILE A 87 11.10 -9.26 7.39
CA ILE A 87 10.29 -9.99 8.35
C ILE A 87 11.09 -10.00 9.64
N SER A 88 10.85 -9.05 10.54
CA SER A 88 11.25 -9.21 11.93
C SER A 88 10.38 -10.33 12.51
N LYS A 89 11.03 -11.44 12.84
CA LYS A 89 10.41 -12.55 13.56
C LYS A 89 9.84 -12.04 14.90
N ARG A 90 8.60 -12.41 15.20
CA ARG A 90 8.22 -12.86 16.54
C ARG A 90 7.11 -13.89 16.43
#